data_AF-A0A5F9C470-F1
#
_entry.id   AF-A0A5F9C470-F1
#
_cell.length_a   1.000
_cell.length_b   1.000
_cell.length_c   1.000
_cell.angle_alpha   90.00
_cell.angle_beta   90.00
_cell.angle_gamma   90.00
#
_symmetry.space_group_name_H-M   'P 1'
#
loop_
_entity.id
_entity.type
_entity.pdbx_description
1 polymer ?
#
loop_
_entity_poly.entity_id
_entity_poly.type
_entity_poly.pdbx_seq_one_letter_code
_entity_poly.pdbx_strand_id
1 'polypeptide(L)'
;MKAQGRLLLVVLCSVAFSVSYILLCCWACLPLCLATCLDHHLPTRARPTAPGPLHFSGYSSVPDGKPLVREPCRSCAVVSSSGQMLGSGLGAQIDGAECVLRMNQAPTVGFEADVGRRSTLRVISHTSVPLLLRNYSHYFQQARDTLYVVWGQGKHMDRALGGRTYRTLLQLTRMYPGLQMYTFTERMMAYCDQIFQDETGKNRRQSGSFLSTGWFTMILALELCEEIVVYGMVSDSYCRSGPASGVGRAGAPTPASSQRVQQPRGHMMGGLDAPAPVLVLGRALGLGDGPQRCQRRSSPQGVQPALSRPLRGALPRVHEKRGSWGEKTSRI
;
A
#
# COMPACT_ATOMS: atom_id res chain seq x y z
N MET A 1 -43.45 67.21 7.51
CA MET A 1 -44.25 66.09 6.95
C MET A 1 -43.58 65.29 5.80
N LYS A 2 -42.31 65.52 5.42
CA LYS A 2 -41.68 64.82 4.25
C LYS A 2 -40.90 63.53 4.56
N ALA A 3 -40.61 63.23 5.83
CA ALA A 3 -39.78 62.07 6.21
C ALA A 3 -40.57 60.77 6.40
N GLN A 4 -41.80 60.85 6.94
CA GLN A 4 -42.61 59.65 7.20
C GLN A 4 -43.13 58.97 5.93
N GLY A 5 -43.45 59.74 4.88
CA GLY A 5 -43.87 59.16 3.59
C GLY A 5 -42.77 58.39 2.86
N ARG A 6 -41.50 58.78 3.03
CA ARG A 6 -40.36 58.06 2.41
C ARG A 6 -40.08 56.74 3.13
N LEU A 7 -40.19 56.72 4.45
CA LEU A 7 -40.01 55.49 5.22
C LEU A 7 -41.11 54.47 4.90
N LEU A 8 -42.37 54.92 4.81
CA LEU A 8 -43.48 54.05 4.43
C LEU A 8 -43.29 53.46 3.02
N LEU A 9 -42.82 54.28 2.07
CA LEU A 9 -42.56 53.83 0.69
C LEU A 9 -41.42 52.80 0.63
N VAL A 10 -40.34 52.99 1.39
CA VAL A 10 -39.22 52.02 1.44
C VAL A 10 -39.67 50.70 2.04
N VAL A 11 -40.46 50.74 3.11
CA VAL A 11 -40.99 49.51 3.73
C VAL A 11 -41.92 48.79 2.76
N LEU A 12 -42.85 49.50 2.11
CA LEU A 12 -43.75 48.90 1.12
C LEU A 12 -43.00 48.29 -0.06
N CYS A 13 -41.96 48.96 -0.57
CA CYS A 13 -41.12 48.41 -1.63
C CYS A 13 -40.36 47.17 -1.17
N SER A 14 -39.81 47.17 0.05
CA SER A 14 -39.06 46.01 0.57
C SER A 14 -39.95 44.77 0.74
N VAL A 15 -41.18 44.96 1.22
CA VAL A 15 -42.17 43.89 1.38
C VAL A 15 -42.63 43.39 0.02
N ALA A 16 -42.92 44.28 -0.94
CA ALA A 16 -43.28 43.91 -2.29
C ALA A 16 -42.19 43.07 -2.96
N PHE A 17 -40.92 43.51 -2.88
CA PHE A 17 -39.77 42.77 -3.42
C PHE A 17 -39.64 41.38 -2.79
N SER A 18 -39.78 41.29 -1.46
CA SER A 18 -39.67 40.03 -0.72
C SER A 18 -40.77 39.05 -1.13
N VAL A 19 -42.01 39.52 -1.27
CA VAL A 19 -43.15 38.69 -1.70
C VAL A 19 -42.95 38.24 -3.15
N SER A 20 -42.54 39.13 -4.06
CA SER A 20 -42.28 38.75 -5.45
C SER A 20 -41.12 37.76 -5.58
N TYR A 21 -40.07 37.88 -4.76
CA TYR A 21 -38.95 36.94 -4.74
C TYR A 21 -39.37 35.55 -4.25
N ILE A 22 -40.16 35.49 -3.18
CA ILE A 22 -40.68 34.22 -2.64
C ILE A 22 -41.61 33.55 -3.67
N LEU A 23 -42.49 34.31 -4.31
CA LEU A 23 -43.38 33.77 -5.35
C LEU A 23 -42.59 33.27 -6.57
N LEU A 24 -41.54 33.97 -6.98
CA LEU A 24 -40.66 33.55 -8.08
C LEU A 24 -39.88 32.28 -7.73
N CYS A 25 -39.36 32.18 -6.51
CA CYS A 25 -38.69 30.98 -6.01
C CYS A 25 -39.66 29.80 -5.92
N CYS A 26 -40.90 30.01 -5.45
CA CYS A 26 -41.91 28.96 -5.46
C CYS A 26 -42.27 28.54 -6.89
N TRP A 27 -42.47 29.48 -7.81
CA TRP A 27 -42.76 29.15 -9.22
C TRP A 27 -41.62 28.41 -9.93
N ALA A 28 -40.35 28.72 -9.60
CA ALA A 28 -39.19 28.10 -10.25
C ALA A 28 -38.77 26.78 -9.58
N CYS A 29 -38.83 26.68 -8.25
CA CYS A 29 -38.31 25.52 -7.53
C CYS A 29 -39.36 24.42 -7.33
N LEU A 30 -40.65 24.74 -7.23
CA LEU A 30 -41.70 23.72 -7.04
C LEU A 30 -41.84 22.76 -8.24
N PRO A 31 -41.76 23.22 -9.52
CA PRO A 31 -41.81 22.31 -10.67
C PRO A 31 -40.54 21.47 -10.80
N LEU A 32 -39.37 22.04 -10.46
CA LEU A 32 -38.10 21.29 -10.44
C LEU A 32 -38.13 20.18 -9.39
N CYS A 33 -38.67 20.47 -8.20
CA CYS A 33 -38.78 19.51 -7.10
C CYS A 33 -39.83 18.43 -7.40
N LEU A 34 -40.97 18.78 -8.02
CA LEU A 34 -41.96 17.81 -8.48
C LEU A 34 -41.39 16.90 -9.59
N ALA A 35 -40.62 17.44 -10.54
CA ALA A 35 -40.01 16.66 -11.61
C ALA A 35 -38.98 15.64 -11.09
N THR A 36 -38.22 15.99 -10.04
CA THR A 36 -37.27 15.07 -9.39
C THR A 36 -37.92 14.03 -8.50
N CYS A 37 -39.12 14.28 -7.97
CA CYS A 37 -39.83 13.36 -7.08
C CYS A 37 -40.81 12.43 -7.80
N LEU A 38 -41.30 12.78 -8.99
CA LEU A 38 -42.27 11.97 -9.74
C LEU A 38 -41.63 10.95 -10.69
N ASP A 39 -40.32 11.00 -10.91
CA ASP A 39 -39.61 10.02 -11.74
C ASP A 39 -39.21 8.78 -10.92
N HIS A 40 -40.23 8.13 -10.36
CA HIS A 40 -40.12 6.82 -9.72
C HIS A 40 -40.46 5.70 -10.72
N HIS A 41 -39.83 5.74 -11.90
CA HIS A 41 -39.71 4.56 -12.76
C HIS A 41 -38.24 4.13 -12.81
N LEU A 42 -37.82 3.39 -11.78
CA LEU A 42 -36.70 2.46 -11.91
C LEU A 42 -37.03 1.53 -13.10
N PRO A 43 -36.26 1.51 -14.19
CA PRO A 43 -36.14 0.28 -14.92
C PRO A 43 -35.43 -0.67 -13.95
N THR A 44 -36.08 -1.79 -13.62
CA THR A 44 -35.42 -2.96 -13.05
C THR A 44 -34.34 -3.39 -14.04
N ARG A 45 -33.18 -2.75 -13.94
CA ARG A 45 -31.98 -3.14 -14.67
C ARG A 45 -31.61 -4.50 -14.08
N ALA A 46 -31.85 -5.54 -14.85
CA ALA A 46 -31.31 -6.85 -14.61
C ALA A 46 -29.85 -6.69 -14.16
N ARG A 47 -29.57 -7.25 -12.98
CA ARG A 47 -28.25 -7.33 -12.36
C ARG A 47 -27.22 -7.75 -13.43
N PRO A 48 -26.23 -6.91 -13.78
CA PRO A 48 -25.10 -7.38 -14.57
C PRO A 48 -24.41 -8.46 -13.73
N THR A 49 -24.39 -9.69 -14.24
CA THR A 49 -23.87 -10.88 -13.55
C THR A 49 -22.34 -10.93 -13.49
N ALA A 50 -21.65 -9.84 -13.80
CA ALA A 50 -20.22 -9.67 -13.60
C ALA A 50 -19.95 -8.22 -13.15
N PRO A 51 -19.17 -7.97 -12.09
CA PRO A 51 -18.54 -6.67 -11.91
C PRO A 51 -17.70 -6.44 -13.17
N GLY A 52 -17.88 -5.31 -13.83
CA GLY A 52 -16.97 -4.90 -14.90
C GLY A 52 -15.64 -4.39 -14.32
N PRO A 53 -14.67 -4.03 -15.18
CA PRO A 53 -13.34 -3.68 -14.74
C PRO A 53 -13.36 -2.51 -13.76
N LEU A 54 -12.71 -2.65 -12.61
CA LEU A 54 -12.62 -1.59 -11.62
C LEU A 54 -11.54 -0.57 -12.01
N HIS A 55 -11.80 0.69 -11.66
CA HIS A 55 -10.87 1.80 -11.86
C HIS A 55 -10.12 2.10 -10.55
N PHE A 56 -8.82 1.86 -10.55
CA PHE A 56 -7.93 2.14 -9.42
C PHE A 56 -7.22 3.48 -9.62
N SER A 57 -7.86 4.57 -9.19
CA SER A 57 -7.33 5.93 -9.36
C SER A 57 -6.04 6.22 -8.59
N GLY A 58 -5.67 5.34 -7.64
CA GLY A 58 -4.40 5.42 -6.91
C GLY A 58 -3.16 5.17 -7.77
N TYR A 59 -3.34 4.59 -8.96
CA TYR A 59 -2.25 4.18 -9.85
C TYR A 59 -2.41 4.79 -11.24
N SER A 60 -1.36 5.46 -11.72
CA SER A 60 -1.37 6.16 -13.01
C SER A 60 -0.45 5.47 -14.02
N SER A 61 -0.98 5.17 -15.19
CA SER A 61 -0.22 4.68 -16.35
C SER A 61 0.91 5.65 -16.70
N VAL A 62 2.12 5.14 -16.94
CA VAL A 62 3.27 6.00 -17.24
C VAL A 62 3.13 6.72 -18.59
N PRO A 63 2.69 6.08 -19.70
CA PRO A 63 2.55 6.79 -20.97
C PRO A 63 1.52 7.92 -20.97
N ASP A 64 0.32 7.68 -20.44
CA ASP A 64 -0.83 8.59 -20.62
C ASP A 64 -1.42 9.12 -19.30
N GLY A 65 -1.05 8.56 -18.16
CA GLY A 65 -1.54 8.95 -16.83
C GLY A 65 -2.94 8.47 -16.52
N LYS A 66 -3.53 7.62 -17.36
CA LYS A 66 -4.85 7.04 -17.08
C LYS A 66 -4.80 6.14 -15.84
N PRO A 67 -5.91 6.03 -15.11
CA PRO A 67 -5.98 5.13 -13.97
C PRO A 67 -5.79 3.67 -14.41
N LEU A 68 -5.31 2.84 -13.50
CA LEU A 68 -5.29 1.40 -13.69
C LEU A 68 -6.73 0.88 -13.80
N VAL A 69 -7.02 0.10 -14.85
CA VAL A 69 -8.32 -0.55 -15.06
C VAL A 69 -8.13 -2.05 -15.11
N ARG A 70 -8.75 -2.79 -14.19
CA ARG A 70 -8.63 -4.25 -14.11
C ARG A 70 -9.77 -4.87 -13.31
N GLU A 71 -10.09 -6.12 -13.61
CA GLU A 71 -10.90 -6.94 -12.71
C GLU A 71 -10.14 -7.29 -11.42
N PRO A 72 -10.84 -7.30 -10.27
CA PRO A 72 -10.32 -7.87 -9.03
C PRO A 72 -9.96 -9.35 -9.18
N CYS A 73 -8.94 -9.79 -8.43
CA CYS A 73 -8.54 -11.19 -8.36
C CYS A 73 -9.26 -11.86 -7.20
N ARG A 74 -9.77 -13.09 -7.39
CA ARG A 74 -10.41 -13.84 -6.30
C ARG A 74 -9.39 -14.32 -5.28
N SER A 75 -8.21 -14.73 -5.74
CA SER A 75 -7.13 -15.19 -4.88
C SER A 75 -5.78 -14.56 -5.26
N CYS A 76 -5.08 -14.04 -4.26
CA CYS A 76 -3.78 -13.42 -4.42
C CYS A 76 -2.72 -14.09 -3.55
N ALA A 77 -1.56 -14.35 -4.16
CA ALA A 77 -0.34 -14.69 -3.45
C ALA A 77 0.59 -13.47 -3.41
N VAL A 78 0.82 -12.91 -2.24
CA VAL A 78 1.81 -11.86 -2.02
C VAL A 78 3.10 -12.52 -1.55
N VAL A 79 4.14 -12.49 -2.38
CA VAL A 79 5.40 -13.19 -2.13
C VAL A 79 6.47 -12.20 -1.68
N SER A 80 6.89 -12.28 -0.41
CA SER A 80 7.99 -11.49 0.11
C SER A 80 9.35 -11.97 -0.45
N SER A 81 10.38 -11.14 -0.34
CA SER A 81 11.75 -11.50 -0.73
C SER A 81 12.57 -12.14 0.42
N SER A 82 11.90 -12.72 1.41
CA SER A 82 12.55 -13.32 2.58
C SER A 82 13.31 -14.59 2.22
N GLY A 83 14.50 -14.76 2.79
CA GLY A 83 15.28 -16.00 2.69
C GLY A 83 14.59 -17.22 3.31
N GLN A 84 13.55 -17.01 4.12
CA GLN A 84 12.70 -18.08 4.66
C GLN A 84 11.98 -18.88 3.57
N MET A 85 11.87 -18.34 2.35
CA MET A 85 11.28 -19.07 1.23
C MET A 85 12.16 -20.21 0.74
N LEU A 86 13.47 -20.18 0.98
CA LEU A 86 14.40 -21.18 0.46
C LEU A 86 14.16 -22.56 1.08
N GLY A 87 14.00 -23.58 0.24
CA GLY A 87 13.68 -24.95 0.64
C GLY A 87 12.24 -25.15 1.14
N SER A 88 11.35 -24.19 0.90
CA SER A 88 9.95 -24.26 1.34
C SER A 88 9.08 -25.17 0.48
N GLY A 89 9.42 -25.37 -0.80
CA GLY A 89 8.60 -26.16 -1.72
C GLY A 89 7.22 -25.56 -2.03
N LEU A 90 6.98 -24.28 -1.70
CA LEU A 90 5.67 -23.63 -1.82
C LEU A 90 5.35 -23.13 -3.23
N GLY A 91 6.24 -23.32 -4.20
CA GLY A 91 6.13 -22.71 -5.52
C GLY A 91 4.87 -23.10 -6.29
N ALA A 92 4.48 -24.38 -6.24
CA ALA A 92 3.24 -24.85 -6.88
C ALA A 92 1.98 -24.26 -6.23
N GLN A 93 1.99 -24.07 -4.92
CA GLN A 93 0.89 -23.45 -4.20
C GLN A 93 0.75 -21.95 -4.55
N ILE A 94 1.89 -21.24 -4.60
CA ILE A 94 1.94 -19.82 -5.01
C ILE A 94 1.40 -19.65 -6.43
N ASP A 95 1.86 -20.50 -7.36
CA ASP A 95 1.43 -20.45 -8.76
C ASP A 95 -0.03 -20.89 -8.95
N GLY A 96 -0.68 -21.46 -7.93
CA GLY A 96 -2.10 -21.77 -7.92
C GLY A 96 -3.02 -20.56 -7.68
N ALA A 97 -2.48 -19.42 -7.22
CA ALA A 97 -3.26 -18.20 -7.05
C ALA A 97 -3.64 -17.57 -8.40
N GLU A 98 -4.77 -16.85 -8.43
CA GLU A 98 -5.20 -16.12 -9.63
C GLU A 98 -4.18 -15.02 -9.98
N CYS A 99 -3.79 -14.24 -8.96
CA CYS A 99 -2.80 -13.18 -9.08
C CYS A 99 -1.59 -13.40 -8.15
N VAL A 100 -0.39 -13.31 -8.70
CA VAL A 100 0.86 -13.40 -7.94
C VAL A 100 1.53 -12.03 -7.91
N LEU A 101 1.65 -11.45 -6.72
CA LEU A 101 2.25 -10.14 -6.47
C LEU A 101 3.67 -10.33 -5.94
N ARG A 102 4.66 -9.77 -6.65
CA ARG A 102 6.08 -9.81 -6.29
C ARG A 102 6.65 -8.40 -6.09
N MET A 103 7.84 -8.33 -5.48
CA MET A 103 8.47 -7.06 -5.14
C MET A 103 9.85 -6.91 -5.78
N ASN A 104 10.16 -5.71 -6.25
CA ASN A 104 11.49 -5.29 -6.71
C ASN A 104 12.14 -6.32 -7.67
N GLN A 105 13.43 -6.63 -7.50
CA GLN A 105 14.18 -7.61 -8.30
C GLN A 105 14.18 -9.04 -7.73
N ALA A 106 13.20 -9.40 -6.88
CA ALA A 106 13.12 -10.75 -6.32
C ALA A 106 13.06 -11.80 -7.45
N PRO A 107 14.07 -12.70 -7.57
CA PRO A 107 14.16 -13.64 -8.68
C PRO A 107 13.16 -14.78 -8.51
N THR A 108 12.76 -15.37 -9.63
CA THR A 108 12.05 -16.65 -9.68
C THR A 108 12.93 -17.75 -10.26
N VAL A 109 13.72 -17.43 -11.29
CA VAL A 109 14.64 -18.36 -11.94
C VAL A 109 15.66 -18.90 -10.94
N GLY A 110 15.76 -20.22 -10.85
CA GLY A 110 16.60 -20.94 -9.89
C GLY A 110 15.93 -21.21 -8.55
N PHE A 111 14.74 -20.66 -8.31
CA PHE A 111 14.00 -20.76 -7.04
C PHE A 111 12.56 -21.23 -7.24
N GLU A 112 12.21 -21.72 -8.43
CA GLU A 112 10.81 -21.97 -8.81
C GLU A 112 10.09 -22.98 -7.92
N ALA A 113 10.80 -23.98 -7.40
CA ALA A 113 10.24 -24.95 -6.45
C ALA A 113 9.74 -24.28 -5.17
N ASP A 114 10.39 -23.19 -4.75
CA ASP A 114 10.13 -22.50 -3.51
C ASP A 114 9.19 -21.31 -3.68
N VAL A 115 9.42 -20.51 -4.72
CA VAL A 115 8.73 -19.23 -4.89
C VAL A 115 7.78 -19.20 -6.08
N GLY A 116 7.70 -20.26 -6.89
CA GLY A 116 6.89 -20.30 -8.10
C GLY A 116 7.52 -19.56 -9.27
N ARG A 117 6.93 -19.70 -10.47
CA ARG A 117 7.42 -19.09 -11.71
C ARG A 117 6.61 -17.85 -12.11
N ARG A 118 5.34 -17.78 -11.70
CA ARG A 118 4.39 -16.76 -12.18
C ARG A 118 4.61 -15.42 -11.48
N SER A 119 4.35 -14.34 -12.20
CA SER A 119 4.28 -12.98 -11.67
C SER A 119 3.18 -12.24 -12.45
N THR A 120 2.10 -11.88 -11.78
CA THR A 120 1.00 -11.12 -12.40
C THR A 120 1.24 -9.63 -12.23
N LEU A 121 1.64 -9.21 -11.02
CA LEU A 121 2.02 -7.84 -10.71
C LEU A 121 3.38 -7.81 -10.01
N ARG A 122 4.15 -6.75 -10.27
CA ARG A 122 5.41 -6.49 -9.58
C ARG A 122 5.47 -5.05 -9.10
N VAL A 123 5.53 -4.87 -7.78
CA VAL A 123 5.64 -3.57 -7.12
C VAL A 123 7.12 -3.25 -6.91
N ILE A 124 7.56 -2.07 -7.33
CA ILE A 124 8.99 -1.74 -7.41
C ILE A 124 9.24 -0.38 -6.74
N SER A 125 10.22 -0.32 -5.85
CA SER A 125 10.78 0.96 -5.41
C SER A 125 11.53 1.64 -6.56
N HIS A 126 11.41 2.96 -6.68
CA HIS A 126 12.19 3.76 -7.63
C HIS A 126 13.71 3.52 -7.51
N THR A 127 14.20 3.16 -6.31
CA THR A 127 15.61 2.82 -6.08
C THR A 127 16.01 1.47 -6.66
N SER A 128 15.06 0.55 -6.87
CA SER A 128 15.29 -0.78 -7.44
C SER A 128 15.17 -0.80 -8.97
N VAL A 129 14.59 0.23 -9.59
CA VAL A 129 14.49 0.35 -11.07
C VAL A 129 15.84 0.13 -11.76
N PRO A 130 16.97 0.76 -11.33
CA PRO A 130 18.28 0.50 -11.94
C PRO A 130 18.75 -0.95 -11.84
N LEU A 131 18.28 -1.71 -10.84
CA LEU A 131 18.65 -3.12 -10.68
C LEU A 131 17.90 -4.00 -11.67
N LEU A 132 16.63 -3.71 -11.96
CA LEU A 132 15.87 -4.43 -12.97
C LEU A 132 16.44 -4.20 -14.38
N LEU A 133 16.92 -2.98 -14.65
CA LEU A 133 17.56 -2.65 -15.93
C LEU A 133 18.80 -3.50 -16.24
N ARG A 134 19.47 -4.05 -15.22
CA ARG A 134 20.61 -4.97 -15.42
C ARG A 134 20.20 -6.27 -16.09
N ASN A 135 18.93 -6.64 -16.02
CA ASN A 135 18.37 -7.81 -16.68
C ASN A 135 17.05 -7.46 -17.40
N TYR A 136 17.15 -6.52 -18.35
CA TYR A 136 15.99 -6.04 -19.11
C TYR A 136 15.29 -7.16 -19.90
N SER A 137 16.03 -8.17 -20.37
CA SER A 137 15.47 -9.31 -21.09
C SER A 137 14.49 -10.08 -20.20
N HIS A 138 14.91 -10.41 -18.98
CA HIS A 138 14.03 -11.13 -18.06
C HIS A 138 12.80 -10.32 -17.67
N TYR A 139 12.99 -9.08 -17.21
CA TYR A 139 11.89 -8.28 -16.66
C TYR A 139 10.98 -7.68 -17.74
N PHE A 140 11.50 -7.18 -18.86
CA PHE A 140 10.69 -6.40 -19.80
C PHE A 140 10.38 -7.12 -21.12
N GLN A 141 11.16 -8.15 -21.49
CA GLN A 141 10.89 -8.95 -22.70
C GLN A 141 10.16 -10.26 -22.38
N GLN A 142 10.74 -11.08 -21.50
CA GLN A 142 10.16 -12.37 -21.12
C GLN A 142 8.93 -12.19 -20.24
N ALA A 143 8.99 -11.29 -19.26
CA ALA A 143 7.88 -10.97 -18.37
C ALA A 143 7.04 -9.77 -18.86
N ARG A 144 6.81 -9.65 -20.18
CA ARG A 144 6.07 -8.54 -20.80
C ARG A 144 4.61 -8.42 -20.32
N ASP A 145 4.00 -9.54 -19.93
CA ASP A 145 2.62 -9.59 -19.46
C ASP A 145 2.49 -9.23 -17.97
N THR A 146 3.62 -9.04 -17.27
CA THR A 146 3.63 -8.57 -15.88
C THR A 146 3.26 -7.09 -15.83
N LEU A 147 2.35 -6.73 -14.93
CA LEU A 147 2.04 -5.35 -14.64
C LEU A 147 3.01 -4.80 -13.59
N TYR A 148 3.70 -3.73 -13.94
CA TYR A 148 4.69 -3.06 -13.10
C TYR A 148 4.09 -1.83 -12.42
N VAL A 149 4.19 -1.74 -11.10
CA VAL A 149 3.76 -0.57 -10.33
C VAL A 149 4.95 0.00 -9.56
N VAL A 150 5.40 1.19 -9.93
CA VAL A 150 6.59 1.82 -9.35
C VAL A 150 6.20 2.89 -8.33
N TRP A 151 6.78 2.83 -7.14
CA TRP A 151 6.59 3.82 -6.08
C TRP A 151 7.89 4.55 -5.77
N GLY A 152 7.81 5.81 -5.37
CA GLY A 152 9.00 6.59 -5.02
C GLY A 152 8.69 8.02 -4.64
N GLN A 153 9.72 8.75 -4.20
CA GLN A 153 9.57 10.14 -3.77
C GLN A 153 9.30 11.06 -4.96
N GLY A 154 8.43 12.06 -4.75
CA GLY A 154 7.94 13.00 -5.76
C GLY A 154 9.01 13.46 -6.75
N LYS A 155 10.11 14.08 -6.30
CA LYS A 155 11.16 14.61 -7.21
C LYS A 155 11.76 13.61 -8.22
N HIS A 156 11.72 12.30 -7.93
CA HIS A 156 12.22 11.26 -8.83
C HIS A 156 11.13 10.68 -9.74
N MET A 157 9.88 10.75 -9.29
CA MET A 157 8.71 10.13 -9.91
C MET A 157 7.75 11.14 -10.55
N ASP A 158 8.01 12.44 -10.39
CA ASP A 158 7.16 13.52 -10.88
C ASP A 158 7.06 13.49 -12.41
N ARG A 159 5.82 13.43 -12.89
CA ARG A 159 5.50 13.41 -14.32
C ARG A 159 5.71 14.77 -14.98
N ALA A 160 5.25 15.85 -14.35
CA ALA A 160 5.27 17.20 -14.90
C ALA A 160 6.68 17.78 -14.92
N LEU A 161 7.46 17.56 -13.86
CA LEU A 161 8.84 18.00 -13.70
C LEU A 161 9.85 17.06 -14.36
N GLY A 162 9.41 15.92 -14.91
CA GLY A 162 10.29 14.97 -15.58
C GLY A 162 11.32 14.34 -14.66
N GLY A 163 10.87 13.81 -13.52
CA GLY A 163 11.69 13.10 -12.55
C GLY A 163 12.56 12.03 -13.21
N ARG A 164 13.80 11.86 -12.71
CA ARG A 164 14.78 10.97 -13.35
C ARG A 164 14.26 9.54 -13.54
N THR A 165 13.64 8.97 -12.51
CA THR A 165 13.06 7.64 -12.60
C THR A 165 11.86 7.63 -13.55
N TYR A 166 10.97 8.62 -13.46
CA TYR A 166 9.81 8.71 -14.36
C TYR A 166 10.23 8.73 -15.85
N ARG A 167 11.26 9.51 -16.20
CA ARG A 167 11.81 9.53 -17.58
C ARG A 167 12.32 8.16 -18.03
N THR A 168 13.01 7.44 -17.15
CA THR A 168 13.47 6.07 -17.42
C THR A 168 12.27 5.14 -17.67
N LEU A 169 11.22 5.21 -16.85
CA LEU A 169 10.01 4.40 -17.05
C LEU A 169 9.33 4.72 -18.38
N LEU A 170 9.23 6.00 -18.73
CA LEU A 170 8.66 6.43 -20.01
C LEU A 170 9.50 5.95 -21.22
N GLN A 171 10.82 5.86 -21.07
CA GLN A 171 11.68 5.30 -22.10
C GLN A 171 11.47 3.78 -22.24
N LEU A 172 11.27 3.06 -21.14
CA LEU A 172 10.99 1.62 -21.16
C LEU A 172 9.68 1.30 -21.89
N THR A 173 8.61 2.08 -21.65
CA THR A 173 7.32 1.86 -22.33
C THR A 173 7.38 2.15 -23.82
N ARG A 174 8.30 3.02 -24.26
CA ARG A 174 8.58 3.26 -25.69
C ARG A 174 9.39 2.11 -26.31
N MET A 175 10.32 1.53 -25.56
CA MET A 175 11.18 0.43 -26.02
C MET A 175 10.44 -0.90 -26.09
N TYR A 176 9.47 -1.11 -25.21
CA TYR A 176 8.69 -2.35 -25.11
C TYR A 176 7.18 -2.04 -25.27
N PRO A 177 6.68 -1.95 -26.51
CA PRO A 177 5.25 -1.75 -26.77
C PRO A 177 4.43 -2.86 -26.10
N GLY A 178 3.40 -2.48 -25.33
CA GLY A 178 2.57 -3.39 -24.56
C GLY A 178 3.02 -3.58 -23.09
N LEU A 179 4.19 -3.05 -22.70
CA LEU A 179 4.63 -3.07 -21.31
C LEU A 179 3.66 -2.28 -20.42
N GLN A 180 3.05 -2.98 -19.47
CA GLN A 180 2.14 -2.38 -18.50
C GLN A 180 2.93 -1.73 -17.36
N MET A 181 3.11 -0.42 -17.43
CA MET A 181 3.91 0.36 -16.46
C MET A 181 3.05 1.45 -15.81
N TYR A 182 2.94 1.40 -14.49
CA TYR A 182 2.16 2.31 -13.66
C TYR A 182 3.02 2.88 -12.54
N THR A 183 2.59 4.01 -11.98
CA THR A 183 3.17 4.62 -10.79
C THR A 183 2.12 4.86 -9.73
N PHE A 184 2.52 4.80 -8.46
CA PHE A 184 1.69 5.34 -7.38
C PHE A 184 1.52 6.84 -7.58
N THR A 185 0.28 7.32 -7.51
CA THR A 185 -0.01 8.76 -7.53
C THR A 185 0.43 9.40 -6.22
N GLU A 186 0.67 10.71 -6.23
CA GLU A 186 1.00 11.45 -5.00
C GLU A 186 -0.09 11.31 -3.93
N ARG A 187 -1.36 11.30 -4.36
CA ARG A 187 -2.51 11.05 -3.49
C ARG A 187 -2.44 9.67 -2.84
N MET A 188 -2.10 8.63 -3.61
CA MET A 188 -1.98 7.28 -3.09
C MET A 188 -0.77 7.13 -2.15
N MET A 189 0.35 7.79 -2.46
CA MET A 189 1.50 7.85 -1.57
C MET A 189 1.14 8.49 -0.22
N ALA A 190 0.38 9.59 -0.23
CA ALA A 190 -0.10 10.25 0.99
C ALA A 190 -1.10 9.37 1.77
N TYR A 191 -1.99 8.68 1.06
CA TYR A 191 -2.91 7.72 1.67
C TYR A 191 -2.16 6.58 2.37
N CYS A 192 -1.14 6.00 1.73
CA CYS A 192 -0.30 4.98 2.37
C CYS A 192 0.40 5.49 3.64
N ASP A 193 0.87 6.74 3.64
CA ASP A 193 1.47 7.38 4.82
C ASP A 193 0.44 7.58 5.94
N GLN A 194 -0.81 7.95 5.59
CA GLN A 194 -1.90 8.13 6.54
C GLN A 194 -2.30 6.80 7.20
N ILE A 195 -2.54 5.76 6.41
CA ILE A 195 -2.87 4.43 6.95
C ILE A 195 -1.75 3.93 7.86
N PHE A 196 -0.48 4.15 7.51
CA PHE A 196 0.62 3.74 8.39
C PHE A 196 0.57 4.44 9.74
N GLN A 197 0.26 5.74 9.74
CA GLN A 197 0.11 6.50 10.97
C GLN A 197 -1.07 6.01 11.81
N ASP A 198 -2.20 5.72 11.18
CA ASP A 198 -3.41 5.26 11.86
C ASP A 198 -3.20 3.88 12.50
N GLU A 199 -2.50 2.96 11.81
CA GLU A 199 -2.20 1.62 12.31
C GLU A 199 -1.15 1.59 13.42
N THR A 200 -0.13 2.44 13.33
CA THR A 200 1.06 2.34 14.21
C THR A 200 1.11 3.41 15.30
N GLY A 201 0.24 4.42 15.23
CA GLY A 201 0.31 5.63 16.04
C GLY A 201 1.55 6.48 15.77
N LYS A 202 2.32 6.20 14.71
CA LYS A 202 3.55 6.91 14.36
C LYS A 202 3.49 7.37 12.92
N ASN A 203 3.75 8.65 12.69
CA ASN A 203 3.90 9.12 11.31
C ASN A 203 5.23 8.66 10.70
N ARG A 204 5.31 8.69 9.37
CA ARG A 204 6.52 8.28 8.63
C ARG A 204 7.79 9.00 9.12
N ARG A 205 7.71 10.29 9.46
CA ARG A 205 8.87 11.07 9.94
C ARG A 205 9.36 10.58 11.30
N GLN A 206 8.44 10.30 12.23
CA GLN A 206 8.74 9.77 13.56
C GLN A 206 9.30 8.34 13.50
N SER A 207 8.94 7.56 12.48
CA SER A 207 9.52 6.23 12.26
C SER A 207 11.01 6.26 11.88
N GLY A 208 11.51 7.40 11.38
CA GLY A 208 12.89 7.55 10.90
C GLY A 208 13.19 6.82 9.58
N SER A 209 12.18 6.31 8.87
CA SER A 209 12.37 5.52 7.64
C SER A 209 11.27 5.75 6.60
N PHE A 210 11.47 5.22 5.38
CA PHE A 210 10.42 5.13 4.37
C PHE A 210 9.65 3.83 4.55
N LEU A 211 8.37 3.83 4.15
CA LEU A 211 7.56 2.62 4.10
C LEU A 211 8.19 1.60 3.15
N SER A 212 8.08 0.32 3.52
CA SER A 212 8.67 -0.77 2.73
C SER A 212 7.89 -1.01 1.44
N THR A 213 8.52 -1.61 0.42
CA THR A 213 7.78 -2.08 -0.76
C THR A 213 6.68 -3.08 -0.40
N GLY A 214 6.87 -3.85 0.68
CA GLY A 214 5.85 -4.75 1.21
C GLY A 214 4.58 -4.03 1.66
N TRP A 215 4.72 -2.87 2.31
CA TRP A 215 3.58 -2.03 2.69
C TRP A 215 2.76 -1.59 1.47
N PHE A 216 3.43 -1.01 0.46
CA PHE A 216 2.76 -0.58 -0.78
C PHE A 216 2.12 -1.75 -1.54
N THR A 217 2.76 -2.92 -1.54
CA THR A 217 2.23 -4.13 -2.17
C THR A 217 1.00 -4.64 -1.43
N MET A 218 1.00 -4.60 -0.10
CA MET A 218 -0.14 -5.02 0.71
C MET A 218 -1.35 -4.11 0.48
N ILE A 219 -1.15 -2.79 0.46
CA ILE A 219 -2.23 -1.84 0.15
C ILE A 219 -2.82 -2.13 -1.23
N LEU A 220 -1.97 -2.33 -2.26
CA LEU A 220 -2.44 -2.73 -3.59
C LEU A 220 -3.20 -4.07 -3.58
N ALA A 221 -2.71 -5.06 -2.83
CA ALA A 221 -3.38 -6.35 -2.70
C ALA A 221 -4.77 -6.20 -2.07
N LEU A 222 -4.92 -5.36 -1.05
CA LEU A 222 -6.20 -5.12 -0.38
C LEU A 222 -7.23 -4.39 -1.25
N GLU A 223 -6.79 -3.61 -2.24
CA GLU A 223 -7.70 -3.03 -3.23
C GLU A 223 -8.06 -4.04 -4.33
N LEU A 224 -7.13 -4.91 -4.71
CA LEU A 224 -7.25 -5.75 -5.90
C LEU A 224 -7.82 -7.16 -5.61
N CYS A 225 -7.74 -7.66 -4.38
CA CYS A 225 -7.91 -9.08 -4.08
C CYS A 225 -9.02 -9.37 -3.07
N GLU A 226 -9.84 -10.39 -3.32
CA GLU A 226 -10.83 -10.87 -2.34
C GLU A 226 -10.18 -11.68 -1.20
N GLU A 227 -9.28 -12.61 -1.54
CA GLU A 227 -8.48 -13.37 -0.58
C GLU A 227 -6.98 -13.18 -0.82
N ILE A 228 -6.24 -12.96 0.26
CA ILE A 228 -4.79 -12.72 0.19
C ILE A 228 -4.07 -13.77 1.05
N VAL A 229 -3.07 -14.42 0.47
CA VAL A 229 -2.11 -15.26 1.20
C VAL A 229 -0.73 -14.64 1.06
N VAL A 230 -0.12 -14.36 2.21
CA VAL A 230 1.20 -13.74 2.28
C VAL A 230 2.24 -14.80 2.57
N TYR A 231 3.26 -14.89 1.73
CA TYR A 231 4.34 -15.87 1.81
C TYR A 231 5.65 -15.20 2.23
N GLY A 232 6.43 -15.88 3.08
CA GLY A 232 7.74 -15.41 3.50
C GLY A 232 7.69 -14.30 4.56
N MET A 233 6.58 -14.17 5.28
CA MET A 233 6.51 -13.39 6.51
C MET A 233 7.01 -14.23 7.69
N VAL A 234 7.52 -13.56 8.71
CA VAL A 234 7.90 -14.20 9.97
C VAL A 234 6.61 -14.49 10.74
N SER A 235 6.46 -15.70 11.29
CA SER A 235 5.28 -16.02 12.08
C SER A 235 5.25 -15.24 13.40
N ASP A 236 4.05 -14.93 13.89
CA ASP A 236 3.86 -14.29 15.19
C ASP A 236 4.36 -15.15 16.37
N SER A 237 4.57 -16.45 16.12
CA SER A 237 5.14 -17.39 17.07
C SER A 237 6.67 -17.44 17.04
N TYR A 238 7.33 -16.87 16.03
CA TYR A 238 8.78 -17.01 15.81
C TYR A 238 9.60 -16.64 17.04
N CYS A 239 9.24 -15.53 17.71
CA CYS A 239 9.92 -15.07 18.92
C CYS A 239 9.51 -15.85 20.18
N ARG A 240 8.37 -16.57 20.15
CA ARG A 240 7.83 -17.36 21.27
C ARG A 240 8.32 -18.80 21.27
N SER A 241 8.54 -19.39 20.09
CA SER A 241 9.00 -20.76 19.96
C SER A 241 10.48 -20.94 20.30
N GLY A 242 11.28 -19.86 20.27
CA GLY A 242 12.73 -19.92 20.46
C GLY A 242 13.42 -20.87 19.46
N PRO A 243 14.75 -20.86 19.34
CA PRO A 243 15.43 -22.04 18.85
C PRO A 243 15.34 -23.08 19.97
N ALA A 244 14.53 -24.11 19.79
CA ALA A 244 14.81 -25.36 20.47
C ALA A 244 16.25 -25.74 20.11
N SER A 245 17.11 -25.81 21.11
CA SER A 245 18.55 -26.12 21.07
C SER A 245 19.49 -25.04 20.51
N GLY A 246 20.51 -24.73 21.31
CA GLY A 246 21.68 -23.99 20.87
C GLY A 246 22.38 -24.70 19.70
N VAL A 247 23.07 -23.92 18.87
CA VAL A 247 23.88 -24.42 17.76
C VAL A 247 23.06 -25.16 16.70
N GLY A 248 22.09 -24.47 16.10
CA GLY A 248 21.63 -24.82 14.76
C GLY A 248 22.72 -24.46 13.77
N ARG A 249 23.37 -25.47 13.17
CA ARG A 249 24.24 -25.34 11.99
C ARG A 249 23.67 -24.32 11.01
N ALA A 250 24.53 -23.49 10.42
CA ALA A 250 24.21 -22.80 9.18
C ALA A 250 23.72 -23.85 8.17
N GLY A 251 22.42 -23.90 7.90
CA GLY A 251 21.83 -24.87 6.95
C GLY A 251 20.52 -25.55 7.34
N ALA A 252 19.92 -25.30 8.51
CA ALA A 252 18.56 -25.83 8.79
C ALA A 252 17.49 -24.85 8.26
N PRO A 253 16.65 -25.23 7.28
CA PRO A 253 15.54 -24.40 6.82
C PRO A 253 14.53 -24.24 7.95
N THR A 254 14.22 -22.99 8.28
CA THR A 254 13.05 -22.69 9.10
C THR A 254 11.84 -22.80 8.18
N PRO A 255 10.72 -23.44 8.60
CA PRO A 255 9.59 -23.62 7.70
C PRO A 255 9.05 -22.25 7.29
N ALA A 256 9.00 -21.99 5.98
CA ALA A 256 8.35 -20.81 5.44
C ALA A 256 6.92 -20.75 5.96
N SER A 257 6.55 -19.60 6.53
CA SER A 257 5.20 -19.39 7.01
C SER A 257 4.35 -18.69 5.96
N SER A 258 3.09 -19.09 5.86
CA SER A 258 2.06 -18.39 5.11
C SER A 258 1.02 -17.82 6.07
N GLN A 259 0.64 -16.56 5.88
CA GLN A 259 -0.44 -15.94 6.65
C GLN A 259 -1.60 -15.62 5.71
N ARG A 260 -2.81 -16.06 6.08
CA ARG A 260 -4.03 -15.75 5.32
C ARG A 260 -4.63 -14.44 5.85
N VAL A 261 -4.92 -13.55 4.94
CA VAL A 261 -5.59 -12.28 5.14
C VAL A 261 -6.93 -12.35 4.39
N GLN A 262 -8.04 -12.31 5.13
CA GLN A 262 -9.39 -12.22 4.57
C GLN A 262 -9.94 -10.82 4.80
N GLN A 263 -10.45 -10.20 3.73
CA GLN A 263 -11.14 -8.92 3.84
C GLN A 263 -12.57 -9.17 4.37
N PRO A 264 -13.08 -8.35 5.31
CA PRO A 264 -14.49 -8.44 5.70
C PRO A 264 -15.36 -8.19 4.47
N ARG A 265 -16.31 -9.10 4.17
CA ARG A 265 -17.23 -8.98 3.03
C ARG A 265 -18.14 -7.77 3.21
N GLY A 266 -17.72 -6.62 2.69
CA GLY A 266 -18.50 -5.41 2.51
C GLY A 266 -18.07 -4.75 1.20
N HIS A 267 -19.02 -4.49 0.30
CA HIS A 267 -18.77 -3.80 -0.97
C HIS A 267 -18.08 -2.45 -0.72
N MET A 268 -16.84 -2.30 -1.16
CA MET A 268 -16.20 -1.00 -1.35
C MET A 268 -16.85 -0.31 -2.55
N MET A 269 -17.83 0.55 -2.31
CA MET A 269 -18.17 1.61 -3.26
C MET A 269 -16.92 2.48 -3.42
N GLY A 270 -16.49 2.68 -4.66
CA GLY A 270 -15.34 3.52 -4.99
C GLY A 270 -15.42 4.88 -4.31
N GLY A 271 -14.46 5.17 -3.46
CA GLY A 271 -14.34 6.43 -2.75
C GLY A 271 -13.22 6.34 -1.73
N LEU A 272 -12.37 7.36 -1.67
CA LEU A 272 -11.24 7.45 -0.73
C LEU A 272 -11.67 7.64 0.75
N ASP A 273 -12.94 7.44 1.06
CA ASP A 273 -13.55 7.74 2.36
C ASP A 273 -14.18 6.50 3.04
N ALA A 274 -13.71 5.29 2.72
CA ALA A 274 -14.12 4.07 3.42
C ALA A 274 -13.16 3.74 4.59
N PRO A 275 -13.67 3.22 5.73
CA PRO A 275 -12.81 2.81 6.83
C PRO A 275 -11.94 1.63 6.37
N ALA A 276 -10.63 1.85 6.32
CA ALA A 276 -9.62 0.88 5.92
C ALA A 276 -9.62 -0.36 6.85
N PRO A 277 -8.98 -1.49 6.48
CA PRO A 277 -8.99 -2.73 7.25
C PRO A 277 -8.05 -2.63 8.47
N VAL A 278 -8.48 -1.87 9.49
CA VAL A 278 -7.65 -1.35 10.61
C VAL A 278 -7.00 -2.41 11.50
N LEU A 279 -7.44 -3.67 11.42
CA LEU A 279 -6.92 -4.75 12.28
C LEU A 279 -6.10 -5.80 11.52
N VAL A 280 -6.28 -5.85 10.20
CA VAL A 280 -5.73 -6.91 9.35
C VAL A 280 -4.34 -6.52 8.87
N LEU A 281 -4.13 -5.24 8.58
CA LEU A 281 -2.86 -4.70 8.09
C LEU A 281 -1.76 -4.72 9.16
N GLY A 282 -2.09 -4.31 10.39
CA GLY A 282 -1.17 -4.37 11.54
C GLY A 282 -0.64 -5.78 11.87
N ARG A 283 -1.47 -6.83 11.71
CA ARG A 283 -1.05 -8.23 11.91
C ARG A 283 -0.30 -8.79 10.70
N ALA A 284 -0.78 -8.54 9.49
CA ALA A 284 -0.17 -9.06 8.26
C ALA A 284 1.20 -8.46 7.95
N LEU A 285 1.53 -7.30 8.53
CA LEU A 285 2.80 -6.61 8.34
C LEU A 285 3.67 -6.56 9.60
N GLY A 286 3.24 -7.17 10.71
CA GLY A 286 3.98 -7.19 11.98
C GLY A 286 4.19 -5.79 12.57
N LEU A 287 3.20 -4.90 12.45
CA LEU A 287 3.25 -3.50 12.88
C LEU A 287 2.51 -3.24 14.21
N GLY A 288 1.76 -4.22 14.70
CA GLY A 288 1.26 -4.27 16.07
C GLY A 288 2.28 -4.91 17.00
N ASP A 289 2.66 -4.18 18.05
CA ASP A 289 3.83 -4.36 18.91
C ASP A 289 5.18 -4.08 18.22
N GLY A 290 5.88 -3.07 18.71
CA GLY A 290 7.22 -2.68 18.25
C GLY A 290 8.17 -3.88 18.18
N PRO A 291 9.27 -3.80 17.42
CA PRO A 291 10.05 -4.97 17.04
C PRO A 291 10.31 -5.85 18.26
N GLN A 292 9.67 -7.01 18.32
CA GLN A 292 10.13 -8.10 19.16
C GLN A 292 11.45 -8.56 18.54
N ARG A 293 12.49 -7.75 18.72
CA ARG A 293 13.86 -8.24 18.75
C ARG A 293 13.78 -9.40 19.73
N CYS A 294 14.16 -10.62 19.34
CA CYS A 294 14.27 -11.74 20.27
C CYS A 294 15.22 -11.29 21.40
N GLN A 295 14.67 -10.68 22.44
CA GLN A 295 15.42 -10.27 23.60
C GLN A 295 15.74 -11.57 24.29
N ARG A 296 17.02 -11.93 24.37
CA ARG A 296 17.46 -13.02 25.23
C ARG A 296 16.91 -12.73 26.62
N ARG A 297 15.93 -13.50 27.07
CA ARG A 297 15.58 -13.56 28.49
C ARG A 297 16.81 -14.14 29.19
N SER A 298 17.64 -13.29 29.78
CA SER A 298 18.50 -13.73 30.88
C SER A 298 17.59 -13.95 32.09
N SER A 299 17.25 -15.21 32.38
CA SER A 299 16.62 -15.57 33.65
C SER A 299 17.54 -15.18 34.81
N PRO A 300 17.00 -14.67 35.92
CA PRO A 300 17.79 -14.39 37.10
C PRO A 300 18.03 -15.70 37.86
N GLN A 301 19.23 -16.27 37.75
CA GLN A 301 19.74 -17.17 38.79
C GLN A 301 20.69 -16.36 39.66
N GLY A 302 20.33 -16.19 40.93
CA GLY A 302 21.13 -15.48 41.90
C GLY A 302 22.34 -16.28 42.34
N VAL A 303 23.49 -15.59 42.47
CA VAL A 303 24.52 -15.83 43.48
C VAL A 303 25.20 -14.47 43.80
N GLN A 304 24.87 -13.95 44.97
CA GLN A 304 25.60 -13.18 45.99
C GLN A 304 26.72 -12.13 45.68
N PRO A 305 26.93 -11.16 46.63
CA PRO A 305 27.51 -9.85 46.39
C PRO A 305 29.02 -9.79 46.69
N ALA A 306 29.74 -8.90 45.99
CA ALA A 306 31.07 -8.46 46.40
C ALA A 306 31.16 -6.93 46.41
N LEU A 307 31.71 -6.42 47.51
CA LEU A 307 31.75 -5.06 48.01
C LEU A 307 32.60 -4.06 47.21
N SER A 308 32.18 -2.78 47.31
CA SER A 308 33.00 -1.54 47.44
C SER A 308 33.88 -1.11 46.24
N ARG A 309 34.03 0.15 45.82
CA ARG A 309 33.63 1.52 46.23
C ARG A 309 33.95 2.44 45.01
N PRO A 310 33.66 3.77 45.03
CA PRO A 310 33.28 4.55 43.86
C PRO A 310 34.42 5.39 43.26
N LEU A 311 34.30 5.79 41.99
CA LEU A 311 35.02 6.95 41.46
C LEU A 311 34.19 7.72 40.42
N ARG A 312 34.39 9.03 40.50
CA ARG A 312 33.62 10.15 39.96
C ARG A 312 33.64 10.23 38.43
N GLY A 313 32.52 10.74 37.90
CA GLY A 313 32.45 11.84 36.94
C GLY A 313 33.35 11.82 35.70
N ALA A 314 32.76 11.53 34.54
CA ALA A 314 33.11 12.17 33.28
C ALA A 314 31.98 11.92 32.26
N LEU A 315 31.35 12.99 31.80
CA LEU A 315 30.69 13.00 30.49
C LEU A 315 31.77 12.78 29.41
N PRO A 316 31.47 12.00 28.36
CA PRO A 316 31.94 12.42 27.06
C PRO A 316 30.86 12.31 25.97
N ARG A 317 30.70 13.45 25.29
CA ARG A 317 30.72 13.63 23.84
C ARG A 317 29.99 12.58 22.98
N VAL A 318 28.95 13.10 22.33
CA VAL A 318 28.38 12.64 21.06
C VAL A 318 29.52 12.25 20.11
N HIS A 319 29.66 10.95 19.87
CA HIS A 319 30.39 10.45 18.72
C HIS A 319 29.38 10.22 17.59
N GLU A 320 29.45 11.11 16.61
CA GLU A 320 28.94 10.89 15.27
C GLU A 320 29.58 9.62 14.68
N LYS A 321 28.84 8.51 14.68
CA LYS A 321 29.16 7.34 13.87
C LYS A 321 28.24 7.32 12.68
N ARG A 322 28.82 7.73 11.55
CA ARG A 322 28.37 7.45 10.18
C ARG A 322 28.17 5.93 10.05
N GLY A 323 26.93 5.48 10.21
CA GLY A 323 26.53 4.08 10.11
C GLY A 323 26.12 3.76 8.67
N SER A 324 27.02 3.08 7.96
CA SER A 324 26.74 2.37 6.71
C SER A 324 25.58 1.38 6.93
N TRP A 325 24.49 1.54 6.17
CA TRP A 325 23.47 0.50 6.07
C TRP A 325 24.03 -0.62 5.20
N GLY A 326 24.59 -1.62 5.88
CA GLY A 326 24.86 -2.92 5.29
C GLY A 326 23.53 -3.59 4.95
N GLU A 327 23.15 -3.51 3.68
CA GLU A 327 22.38 -4.55 3.01
C GLU A 327 23.13 -5.87 3.24
N LYS A 328 22.64 -6.70 4.17
CA LYS A 328 22.91 -8.14 4.07
C LYS A 328 22.03 -8.68 2.95
N THR A 329 22.40 -8.35 1.72
CA THR A 329 22.18 -9.23 0.58
C THR A 329 23.02 -10.47 0.84
N SER A 330 22.39 -11.58 1.20
CA SER A 330 22.99 -12.87 0.96
C SER A 330 23.23 -12.96 -0.54
N ARG A 331 24.50 -12.87 -0.96
CA ARG A 331 24.89 -13.38 -2.27
C ARG A 331 24.63 -14.87 -2.24
N ILE A 332 23.78 -15.32 -3.15
CA ILE A 332 23.87 -16.63 -3.77
C ILE A 332 24.05 -16.33 -5.26
#